data_AF-A0A954N6V1-F1
#
_entry.id   AF-A0A954N6V1-F1
#
_cell.length_a   1.000
_cell.length_b   1.000
_cell.length_c   1.000
_cell.angle_alpha   90.00
_cell.angle_beta   90.00
_cell.angle_gamma   90.00
#
_symmetry.space_group_name_H-M   'P 1'
#
loop_
_entity.id
_entity.type
_entity.pdbx_description
1 polymer ?
#
loop_
_entity_poly.entity_id
_entity_poly.type
_entity_poly.pdbx_seq_one_letter_code
_entity_poly.pdbx_strand_id
1 'polypeptide(L)'
;NVGVITYAREWNPREREKVDSLLKSRRPPGDPPSGLQLAAADTLLVPGMPIQAGWMGKWEPAEVISVHANGYVLVKYDPKLSIVLMPRTRSWIAVAPETLKIAAESPEKFKPSVSVRPGGYAVIPPNFVQVDDNTPLLPGTPLKMESGLRWEDVTLIQVTEGGNLQIKRKSPPFRHRSKDLVQRSQVMIEKVTLEKLKQPGAEKEFAFLLEAAENSDSFTDDNHFGFGLHRARGLRKSHYPINIPIPSSAVLLTDEMPVKVGTKLGACWGHSWYDVTVKDIDADGNLIIGWDGYSDGWDGVMDRDQLVIKKTVLAKLEEDPPKQMAKAPPASSKPKDADKPQTGDRFRLVLKSHGNRKIPVTKVVVDITGIDLKEAGEYVDSCPITLKQNLSKQDAESLRKKLESAGAEVALELQ
;
A
#
# COMPACT_ATOMS: atom_id res chain seq x y z
N ASN A 1 -44.91 12.35 17.65
CA ASN A 1 -44.54 13.00 16.37
C ASN A 1 -43.11 13.53 16.39
N VAL A 2 -42.10 12.67 16.53
CA VAL A 2 -40.72 13.07 16.20
C VAL A 2 -40.49 12.57 14.78
N GLY A 3 -40.79 13.42 13.79
CA GLY A 3 -40.60 13.10 12.39
C GLY A 3 -39.11 13.07 12.07
N VAL A 4 -38.61 11.90 11.68
CA VAL A 4 -37.27 11.78 11.09
C VAL A 4 -37.33 12.42 9.71
N ILE A 5 -36.74 13.61 9.56
CA ILE A 5 -36.54 14.24 8.26
C ILE A 5 -35.32 13.59 7.63
N THR A 6 -35.55 12.62 6.74
CA THR A 6 -34.50 12.09 5.86
C THR A 6 -34.29 13.06 4.70
N TYR A 7 -33.12 13.72 4.66
CA TYR A 7 -32.67 14.45 3.47
C TYR A 7 -32.27 13.43 2.40
N ALA A 8 -33.24 12.97 1.61
CA ALA A 8 -32.97 12.23 0.39
C ALA A 8 -32.47 13.23 -0.66
N ARG A 9 -31.15 13.47 -0.71
CA ARG A 9 -30.55 14.16 -1.84
C ARG A 9 -30.57 13.25 -3.07
N GLU A 10 -30.89 13.80 -4.23
CA GLU A 10 -30.73 13.05 -5.47
C GLU A 10 -29.27 12.63 -5.65
N TRP A 11 -29.06 11.38 -6.03
CA TRP A 11 -27.73 10.89 -6.34
C TRP A 11 -27.18 11.60 -7.55
N ASN A 12 -25.94 12.07 -7.44
CA ASN A 12 -25.24 12.61 -8.59
C ASN A 12 -24.92 11.49 -9.61
N PRO A 13 -24.58 11.81 -10.86
CA PRO A 13 -24.33 10.80 -11.90
C PRO A 13 -23.27 9.75 -11.52
N ARG A 14 -22.20 10.16 -10.83
CA ARG A 14 -21.13 9.24 -10.38
C ARG A 14 -21.61 8.28 -9.30
N GLU A 15 -22.46 8.75 -8.39
CA GLU A 15 -23.06 7.92 -7.34
C GLU A 15 -24.05 6.91 -7.93
N ARG A 16 -24.87 7.33 -8.90
CA ARG A 16 -25.76 6.42 -9.64
C ARG A 16 -24.96 5.35 -10.36
N GLU A 17 -23.92 5.72 -11.08
CA GLU A 17 -23.04 4.77 -11.77
C GLU A 17 -22.35 3.80 -10.80
N LYS A 18 -21.87 4.30 -9.66
CA LYS A 18 -21.27 3.46 -8.62
C LYS A 18 -22.29 2.48 -8.04
N VAL A 19 -23.51 2.92 -7.76
CA VAL A 19 -24.56 2.04 -7.25
C VAL A 19 -25.01 1.03 -8.30
N ASP A 20 -25.20 1.44 -9.56
CA ASP A 20 -25.55 0.54 -10.66
C ASP A 20 -24.47 -0.51 -10.90
N SER A 21 -23.20 -0.12 -10.83
CA SER A 21 -22.05 -1.04 -10.87
C SER A 21 -22.07 -2.02 -9.69
N LEU A 22 -22.37 -1.55 -8.47
CA LEU A 22 -22.52 -2.40 -7.29
C LEU A 22 -23.73 -3.34 -7.37
N LEU A 23 -24.83 -2.91 -8.00
CA LEU A 23 -26.01 -3.74 -8.21
C LEU A 23 -25.74 -4.82 -9.26
N LYS A 24 -25.04 -4.48 -10.34
CA LYS A 24 -24.62 -5.44 -11.39
C LYS A 24 -23.60 -6.46 -10.88
N SER A 25 -22.66 -6.05 -10.02
CA SER A 25 -21.67 -6.98 -9.45
C SER A 25 -22.28 -7.99 -8.46
N ARG A 26 -23.45 -7.69 -7.90
CA ARG A 26 -24.15 -8.56 -6.94
C ARG A 26 -25.15 -9.52 -7.57
N ARG A 27 -25.44 -9.39 -8.86
CA ARG A 27 -26.38 -10.25 -9.59
C ARG A 27 -25.64 -11.16 -10.56
N PRO A 28 -26.05 -12.42 -10.71
CA PRO A 28 -25.54 -13.24 -11.80
C PRO A 28 -25.84 -12.56 -13.13
N PRO A 29 -25.06 -12.85 -14.19
CA PRO A 29 -25.43 -12.45 -15.53
C PRO A 29 -26.85 -12.98 -15.86
N GLY A 30 -27.48 -12.41 -16.88
CA GLY A 30 -28.74 -12.92 -17.42
C GLY A 30 -28.57 -14.29 -18.08
N ASP A 31 -29.31 -14.55 -19.16
CA ASP A 31 -29.25 -15.84 -19.84
C ASP A 31 -27.82 -16.21 -20.26
N PRO A 32 -27.43 -17.50 -20.15
CA PRO A 32 -26.11 -17.96 -20.57
C PRO A 32 -25.91 -17.77 -22.08
N PRO A 33 -24.65 -17.69 -22.56
CA PRO A 33 -24.36 -17.68 -23.98
C PRO A 33 -24.97 -18.90 -24.69
N SER A 34 -25.35 -18.73 -25.96
CA SER A 34 -25.96 -19.79 -26.77
C SER A 34 -25.12 -21.07 -26.76
N GLY A 35 -25.78 -22.21 -26.49
CA GLY A 35 -25.12 -23.53 -26.41
C GLY A 35 -24.58 -23.88 -25.03
N LEU A 36 -24.67 -22.98 -24.05
CA LEU A 36 -24.30 -23.24 -22.66
C LEU A 36 -25.54 -23.37 -21.78
N GLN A 37 -25.47 -24.24 -20.78
CA GLN A 37 -26.50 -24.38 -19.76
C GLN A 37 -25.98 -23.90 -18.41
N LEU A 38 -26.86 -23.32 -17.60
CA LEU A 38 -26.53 -22.92 -16.24
C LEU A 38 -26.24 -24.16 -15.39
N ALA A 39 -25.14 -24.13 -14.65
CA ALA A 39 -24.81 -25.16 -13.69
C ALA A 39 -25.77 -25.08 -12.49
N ALA A 40 -26.41 -26.19 -12.19
CA ALA A 40 -27.18 -26.40 -10.98
C ALA A 40 -26.28 -26.88 -9.82
N ALA A 41 -26.87 -27.02 -8.63
CA ALA A 41 -26.17 -27.41 -7.41
C ALA A 41 -25.56 -28.82 -7.50
N ASP A 42 -26.12 -29.70 -8.33
CA ASP A 42 -25.76 -31.10 -8.56
C ASP A 42 -24.91 -31.31 -9.83
N THR A 43 -24.79 -30.29 -10.69
CA THR A 43 -24.04 -30.38 -11.96
C THR A 43 -22.60 -30.81 -11.72
N LEU A 44 -22.15 -31.93 -12.29
CA LEU A 44 -20.79 -32.44 -12.10
C LEU A 44 -19.75 -31.45 -12.67
N LEU A 45 -19.12 -30.69 -11.78
CA LEU A 45 -17.99 -29.82 -12.11
C LEU A 45 -16.71 -30.52 -11.67
N VAL A 46 -15.70 -30.54 -12.53
CA VAL A 46 -14.40 -31.15 -12.25
C VAL A 46 -13.28 -30.11 -12.36
N PRO A 47 -12.21 -30.18 -11.56
CA PRO A 47 -11.04 -29.31 -11.72
C PRO A 47 -10.45 -29.38 -13.13
N GLY A 48 -10.09 -28.22 -13.70
CA GLY A 48 -9.60 -28.07 -15.07
C GLY A 48 -10.68 -27.93 -16.14
N MET A 49 -11.95 -27.96 -15.75
CA MET A 49 -13.05 -27.86 -16.71
C MET A 49 -13.21 -26.41 -17.21
N PRO A 50 -13.28 -26.18 -18.53
CA PRO A 50 -13.57 -24.87 -19.10
C PRO A 50 -15.05 -24.53 -18.91
N ILE A 51 -15.32 -23.32 -18.41
CA ILE A 51 -16.66 -22.83 -18.09
C ILE A 51 -16.81 -21.36 -18.54
N GLN A 52 -18.04 -20.85 -18.50
CA GLN A 52 -18.31 -19.43 -18.47
C GLN A 52 -18.74 -19.05 -17.06
N ALA A 53 -18.11 -18.03 -16.48
CA ALA A 53 -18.41 -17.55 -15.15
C ALA A 53 -18.87 -16.10 -15.17
N GLY A 54 -19.81 -15.77 -14.30
CA GLY A 54 -20.39 -14.44 -14.22
C GLY A 54 -19.50 -13.46 -13.46
N TRP A 55 -19.15 -12.35 -14.11
CA TRP A 55 -18.38 -11.27 -13.50
C TRP A 55 -18.97 -9.91 -13.88
N MET A 56 -19.32 -9.10 -12.88
CA MET A 56 -19.90 -7.76 -13.09
C MET A 56 -21.10 -7.75 -14.06
N GLY A 57 -21.95 -8.79 -13.99
CA GLY A 57 -23.13 -8.95 -14.85
C GLY A 57 -22.84 -9.43 -16.27
N LYS A 58 -21.61 -9.85 -16.59
CA LYS A 58 -21.22 -10.41 -17.89
C LYS A 58 -20.72 -11.84 -17.75
N TRP A 59 -20.88 -12.63 -18.80
CA TRP A 59 -20.23 -13.95 -18.93
C TRP A 59 -18.80 -13.77 -19.40
N GLU A 60 -17.87 -14.41 -18.69
CA GLU A 60 -16.44 -14.40 -19.00
C GLU A 60 -15.90 -15.83 -19.04
N PRO A 61 -14.97 -16.15 -19.96
CA PRO A 61 -14.26 -17.42 -19.96
C PRO A 61 -13.55 -17.67 -18.63
N ALA A 62 -13.72 -18.88 -18.11
CA ALA A 62 -13.11 -19.26 -16.85
C ALA A 62 -12.87 -20.77 -16.76
N GLU A 63 -12.17 -21.17 -15.73
CA GLU A 63 -11.78 -22.55 -15.45
C GLU A 63 -12.14 -22.90 -14.01
N VAL A 64 -12.65 -24.11 -13.80
CA VAL A 64 -12.87 -24.67 -12.46
C VAL A 64 -11.53 -25.09 -11.86
N ILE A 65 -11.17 -24.54 -10.69
CA ILE A 65 -9.92 -24.91 -9.99
C ILE A 65 -10.18 -25.95 -8.91
N SER A 66 -11.27 -25.79 -8.16
CA SER A 66 -11.63 -26.67 -7.04
C SER A 66 -13.13 -26.63 -6.82
N VAL A 67 -13.70 -27.77 -6.41
CA VAL A 67 -15.10 -27.90 -6.00
C VAL A 67 -15.13 -28.30 -4.53
N HIS A 68 -15.75 -27.47 -3.71
CA HIS A 68 -15.82 -27.67 -2.27
C HIS A 68 -17.16 -28.29 -1.87
N ALA A 69 -17.14 -29.16 -0.86
CA ALA A 69 -18.32 -29.86 -0.37
C ALA A 69 -19.41 -28.91 0.19
N ASN A 70 -19.04 -27.69 0.57
CA ASN A 70 -19.96 -26.64 1.04
C ASN A 70 -20.75 -25.94 -0.10
N GLY A 71 -20.64 -26.44 -1.34
CA GLY A 71 -21.38 -25.91 -2.50
C GLY A 71 -20.72 -24.69 -3.16
N TYR A 72 -19.48 -24.36 -2.77
CA TYR A 72 -18.68 -23.34 -3.43
C TYR A 72 -17.70 -23.96 -4.44
N VAL A 73 -17.39 -23.19 -5.48
CA VAL A 73 -16.46 -23.55 -6.54
C VAL A 73 -15.45 -22.43 -6.65
N LEU A 74 -14.18 -22.80 -6.63
CA LEU A 74 -13.10 -21.86 -6.91
C LEU A 74 -12.90 -21.79 -8.42
N VAL A 75 -13.01 -20.59 -8.96
CA VAL A 75 -12.98 -20.34 -10.40
C VAL A 75 -11.85 -19.37 -10.72
N LYS A 76 -11.09 -19.66 -11.79
CA LYS A 76 -10.08 -18.76 -12.34
C LYS A 76 -10.59 -18.16 -13.65
N TYR A 77 -10.63 -16.84 -13.73
CA TYR A 77 -11.01 -16.12 -14.94
C TYR A 77 -9.82 -15.95 -15.89
N ASP A 78 -10.03 -16.27 -17.17
CA ASP A 78 -9.04 -16.05 -18.22
C ASP A 78 -9.49 -14.88 -19.11
N PRO A 79 -8.60 -13.93 -19.51
CA PRO A 79 -7.17 -13.81 -19.20
C PRO A 79 -6.88 -12.98 -17.92
N LYS A 80 -7.90 -12.63 -17.13
CA LYS A 80 -7.77 -11.70 -15.99
C LYS A 80 -6.97 -12.28 -14.81
N LEU A 81 -6.64 -13.57 -14.83
CA LEU A 81 -5.92 -14.32 -13.77
C LEU A 81 -6.53 -14.13 -12.37
N SER A 82 -7.80 -13.74 -12.31
CA SER A 82 -8.51 -13.48 -11.06
C SER A 82 -9.12 -14.78 -10.57
N ILE A 83 -8.87 -15.13 -9.31
CA ILE A 83 -9.41 -16.33 -8.67
C ILE A 83 -10.50 -15.91 -7.70
N VAL A 84 -11.67 -16.52 -7.84
CA VAL A 84 -12.88 -16.11 -7.12
C VAL A 84 -13.61 -17.33 -6.62
N LEU A 85 -14.03 -17.27 -5.37
CA LEU A 85 -14.90 -18.27 -4.77
C LEU A 85 -16.36 -17.96 -5.13
N MET A 86 -17.03 -18.87 -5.82
CA MET A 86 -18.38 -18.67 -6.34
C MET A 86 -19.36 -19.73 -5.80
N PRO A 87 -20.59 -19.36 -5.45
CA PRO A 87 -21.62 -20.33 -5.07
C PRO A 87 -22.21 -21.02 -6.31
N ARG A 88 -22.40 -22.35 -6.25
CA ARG A 88 -23.04 -23.12 -7.34
C ARG A 88 -24.51 -22.77 -7.54
N THR A 89 -25.20 -22.35 -6.48
CA THR A 89 -26.67 -22.21 -6.45
C THR A 89 -27.22 -20.92 -7.03
N ARG A 90 -26.37 -19.98 -7.44
CA ARG A 90 -26.81 -18.64 -7.87
C ARG A 90 -26.63 -18.39 -9.37
N SER A 91 -26.59 -19.45 -10.18
CA SER A 91 -26.53 -19.35 -11.66
C SER A 91 -25.37 -18.51 -12.18
N TRP A 92 -24.23 -18.53 -11.48
CA TRP A 92 -23.03 -17.79 -11.90
C TRP A 92 -22.15 -18.57 -12.87
N ILE A 93 -22.44 -19.84 -13.08
CA ILE A 93 -21.60 -20.75 -13.86
C ILE A 93 -22.48 -21.30 -14.98
N ALA A 94 -21.96 -21.24 -16.19
CA ALA A 94 -22.55 -21.87 -17.37
C ALA A 94 -21.51 -22.79 -18.03
N VAL A 95 -21.98 -23.95 -18.50
CA VAL A 95 -21.13 -25.03 -19.02
C VAL A 95 -21.73 -25.59 -20.30
N ALA A 96 -20.88 -26.01 -21.24
CA ALA A 96 -21.32 -26.69 -22.44
C ALA A 96 -21.78 -28.13 -22.11
N PRO A 97 -22.94 -28.58 -22.58
CA PRO A 97 -23.42 -29.94 -22.34
C PRO A 97 -22.42 -31.03 -22.78
N GLU A 98 -21.65 -30.79 -23.84
CA GLU A 98 -20.59 -31.70 -24.29
C GLU A 98 -19.46 -31.85 -23.26
N THR A 99 -19.04 -30.75 -22.64
CA THR A 99 -18.01 -30.75 -21.60
C THR A 99 -18.47 -31.56 -20.39
N LEU A 100 -19.75 -31.51 -20.01
CA LEU A 100 -20.27 -32.34 -18.92
C LEU A 100 -20.24 -33.84 -19.26
N LYS A 101 -20.52 -34.21 -20.52
CA LYS A 101 -20.40 -35.62 -20.95
C LYS A 101 -18.97 -36.11 -20.82
N ILE A 102 -18.01 -35.32 -21.30
CA ILE A 102 -16.59 -35.63 -21.17
C ILE A 102 -16.19 -35.72 -19.68
N ALA A 103 -16.70 -34.82 -18.83
CA ALA A 103 -16.42 -34.84 -17.39
C ALA A 103 -17.00 -36.07 -16.69
N ALA A 104 -18.15 -36.58 -17.15
CA ALA A 104 -18.76 -37.79 -16.62
C ALA A 104 -18.03 -39.08 -17.07
N GLU A 105 -17.51 -39.10 -18.31
CA GLU A 105 -16.83 -40.28 -18.88
C GLU A 105 -15.33 -40.34 -18.57
N SER A 106 -14.66 -39.19 -18.49
CA SER A 106 -13.20 -39.09 -18.43
C SER A 106 -12.77 -37.81 -17.68
N PRO A 107 -13.05 -37.69 -16.37
CA PRO A 107 -12.72 -36.51 -15.58
C PRO A 107 -11.21 -36.19 -15.57
N GLU A 108 -10.35 -37.19 -15.70
CA GLU A 108 -8.89 -37.07 -15.75
C GLU A 108 -8.34 -36.32 -16.96
N LYS A 109 -9.15 -36.13 -18.01
CA LYS A 109 -8.79 -35.29 -19.17
C LYS A 109 -8.69 -33.82 -18.81
N PHE A 110 -9.37 -33.39 -17.76
CA PHE A 110 -9.32 -32.02 -17.28
C PHE A 110 -8.16 -31.87 -16.28
N LYS A 111 -7.25 -30.95 -16.59
CA LYS A 111 -6.11 -30.63 -15.73
C LYS A 111 -6.15 -29.14 -15.41
N PRO A 112 -6.30 -28.76 -14.14
CA PRO A 112 -6.38 -27.36 -13.78
C PRO A 112 -5.06 -26.65 -14.07
N SER A 113 -5.13 -25.45 -14.64
CA SER A 113 -3.94 -24.62 -14.94
C SER A 113 -3.16 -24.22 -13.69
N VAL A 114 -3.82 -24.22 -12.53
CA VAL A 114 -3.24 -23.91 -11.22
C VAL A 114 -3.71 -24.91 -10.18
N SER A 115 -2.87 -25.19 -9.19
CA SER A 115 -3.20 -26.14 -8.11
C SER A 115 -3.53 -25.42 -6.81
N VAL A 116 -4.49 -25.97 -6.07
CA VAL A 116 -4.80 -25.57 -4.70
C VAL A 116 -4.60 -26.76 -3.78
N ARG A 117 -4.42 -26.48 -2.50
CA ARG A 117 -4.39 -27.50 -1.45
C ARG A 117 -5.77 -28.18 -1.35
N PRO A 118 -5.86 -29.47 -0.99
CA PRO A 118 -7.14 -30.11 -0.71
C PRO A 118 -7.95 -29.34 0.34
N GLY A 119 -9.16 -28.92 -0.02
CA GLY A 119 -10.03 -28.09 0.82
C GLY A 119 -9.59 -26.63 0.98
N GLY A 120 -8.48 -26.24 0.34
CA GLY A 120 -7.99 -24.87 0.28
C GLY A 120 -8.57 -24.07 -0.88
N TYR A 121 -8.55 -22.77 -0.71
CA TYR A 121 -9.06 -21.72 -1.57
C TYR A 121 -7.93 -20.87 -2.20
N ALA A 122 -6.71 -20.90 -1.66
CA ALA A 122 -5.56 -20.18 -2.20
C ALA A 122 -4.73 -21.04 -3.18
N VAL A 123 -4.38 -20.46 -4.33
CA VAL A 123 -3.51 -21.11 -5.33
C VAL A 123 -2.11 -21.26 -4.78
N ILE A 124 -1.58 -22.48 -4.81
CA ILE A 124 -0.25 -22.81 -4.29
C ILE A 124 0.79 -21.98 -5.06
N PRO A 125 1.67 -21.24 -4.37
CA PRO A 125 2.69 -20.46 -5.04
C PRO A 125 3.68 -21.38 -5.76
N PRO A 126 4.31 -20.93 -6.86
CA PRO A 126 5.37 -21.69 -7.52
C PRO A 126 6.45 -22.10 -6.53
N ASN A 127 7.00 -23.30 -6.68
CA ASN A 127 8.04 -23.87 -5.83
C ASN A 127 7.66 -24.20 -4.38
N PHE A 128 6.38 -24.14 -4.02
CA PHE A 128 5.89 -24.65 -2.74
C PHE A 128 5.34 -26.06 -2.87
N VAL A 129 5.57 -26.89 -1.86
CA VAL A 129 5.05 -28.24 -1.73
C VAL A 129 4.34 -28.40 -0.39
N GLN A 130 3.30 -29.24 -0.37
CA GLN A 130 2.57 -29.53 0.86
C GLN A 130 3.46 -30.34 1.80
N VAL A 131 3.46 -29.99 3.08
CA VAL A 131 4.20 -30.73 4.10
C VAL A 131 3.47 -32.05 4.38
N ASP A 132 4.18 -33.17 4.24
CA ASP A 132 3.68 -34.48 4.61
C ASP A 132 4.02 -34.84 6.07
N ASP A 133 3.42 -35.92 6.56
CA ASP A 133 3.59 -36.39 7.94
C ASP A 133 5.02 -36.83 8.27
N ASN A 134 5.78 -37.24 7.25
CA ASN A 134 7.14 -37.76 7.39
C ASN A 134 8.22 -36.68 7.20
N THR A 135 7.85 -35.47 6.78
CA THR A 135 8.78 -34.39 6.48
C THR A 135 9.47 -33.97 7.79
N PRO A 136 10.80 -34.10 7.93
CA PRO A 136 11.49 -33.66 9.13
C PRO A 136 11.47 -32.13 9.15
N LEU A 137 10.83 -31.56 10.17
CA LEU A 137 10.73 -30.12 10.33
C LEU A 137 11.49 -29.70 11.58
N LEU A 138 12.33 -28.67 11.45
CA LEU A 138 13.09 -28.09 12.55
C LEU A 138 12.39 -26.83 13.09
N PRO A 139 12.38 -26.60 14.41
CA PRO A 139 12.00 -25.31 14.99
C PRO A 139 12.70 -24.15 14.26
N GLY A 140 11.92 -23.12 13.90
CA GLY A 140 12.35 -21.98 13.10
C GLY A 140 12.20 -22.13 11.58
N THR A 141 11.75 -23.29 11.08
CA THR A 141 11.50 -23.49 9.65
C THR A 141 10.46 -22.49 9.13
N PRO A 142 10.76 -21.70 8.06
CA PRO A 142 9.79 -20.84 7.42
C PRO A 142 8.81 -21.67 6.58
N LEU A 143 7.53 -21.43 6.80
CA LEU A 143 6.42 -22.11 6.15
C LEU A 143 5.41 -21.08 5.63
N LYS A 144 4.48 -21.53 4.79
CA LYS A 144 3.30 -20.76 4.41
C LYS A 144 2.05 -21.46 4.90
N MET A 145 1.14 -20.69 5.49
CA MET A 145 -0.19 -21.17 5.86
C MET A 145 -1.23 -20.40 5.07
N GLU A 146 -2.29 -21.10 4.69
CA GLU A 146 -3.44 -20.49 4.05
C GLU A 146 -4.30 -19.73 5.07
N SER A 147 -4.64 -18.47 4.76
CA SER A 147 -5.67 -17.71 5.49
C SER A 147 -6.59 -16.99 4.51
N GLY A 148 -7.85 -17.44 4.47
CA GLY A 148 -8.82 -16.97 3.46
C GLY A 148 -8.37 -17.37 2.05
N LEU A 149 -8.22 -16.38 1.16
CA LEU A 149 -7.76 -16.56 -0.23
C LEU A 149 -6.26 -16.24 -0.42
N ARG A 150 -5.48 -16.18 0.66
CA ARG A 150 -4.08 -15.75 0.62
C ARG A 150 -3.17 -16.69 1.40
N TRP A 151 -1.89 -16.67 1.03
CA TRP A 151 -0.84 -17.33 1.79
C TRP A 151 -0.17 -16.34 2.74
N GLU A 152 -0.08 -16.72 4.00
CA GLU A 152 0.62 -15.99 5.05
C GLU A 152 1.94 -16.68 5.37
N ASP A 153 2.96 -15.87 5.65
CA ASP A 153 4.23 -16.37 6.14
C ASP A 153 4.14 -16.70 7.62
N VAL A 154 4.53 -17.93 7.95
CA VAL A 154 4.52 -18.44 9.32
C VAL A 154 5.86 -19.11 9.62
N THR A 155 6.27 -19.07 10.88
CA THR A 155 7.49 -19.74 11.34
C THR A 155 7.11 -20.89 12.25
N LEU A 156 7.66 -22.08 12.03
CA LEU A 156 7.46 -23.20 12.94
C LEU A 156 8.12 -22.90 14.30
N ILE A 157 7.39 -23.02 15.39
CA ILE A 157 7.91 -22.89 16.74
C ILE A 157 8.36 -24.25 17.24
N GLN A 158 7.45 -25.22 17.20
CA GLN A 158 7.74 -26.59 17.61
C GLN A 158 6.75 -27.58 16.98
N VAL A 159 7.16 -28.85 16.91
CA VAL A 159 6.26 -29.96 16.61
C VAL A 159 5.83 -30.56 17.94
N THR A 160 4.53 -30.61 18.19
CA THR A 160 3.95 -31.22 19.39
C THR A 160 4.09 -32.74 19.37
N GLU A 161 3.95 -33.39 20.53
CA GLU A 161 3.98 -34.87 20.65
C GLU A 161 2.93 -35.56 19.77
N GLY A 162 1.80 -34.90 19.51
CA GLY A 162 0.74 -35.39 18.62
C GLY A 162 0.99 -35.12 17.12
N GLY A 163 2.18 -34.65 16.73
CA GLY A 163 2.55 -34.37 15.34
C GLY A 163 2.02 -33.05 14.77
N ASN A 164 1.20 -32.31 15.54
CA ASN A 164 0.73 -30.98 15.15
C ASN A 164 1.85 -29.95 15.25
N LEU A 165 1.76 -28.92 14.41
CA LEU A 165 2.74 -27.85 14.30
C LEU A 165 2.25 -26.64 15.10
N GLN A 166 3.03 -26.20 16.08
CA GLN A 166 2.83 -24.89 16.67
C GLN A 166 3.58 -23.86 15.84
N ILE A 167 2.87 -22.91 15.25
CA ILE A 167 3.42 -21.92 14.32
C ILE A 167 3.24 -20.50 14.85
N LYS A 168 4.13 -19.59 14.46
CA LYS A 168 3.99 -18.15 14.67
C LYS A 168 3.65 -17.46 13.37
N ARG A 169 2.59 -16.65 13.32
CA ARG A 169 2.30 -15.81 12.14
C ARG A 169 3.16 -14.55 12.16
N LYS A 170 3.72 -14.17 11.01
CA LYS A 170 4.44 -12.88 10.88
C LYS A 170 3.51 -11.67 10.94
N SER A 171 2.25 -11.80 10.53
CA SER A 171 1.25 -10.71 10.54
C SER A 171 -0.14 -11.27 10.86
N PRO A 172 -0.52 -11.40 12.14
CA PRO A 172 -1.80 -12.01 12.50
C PRO A 172 -2.96 -11.08 12.15
N PRO A 173 -4.10 -11.60 11.67
CA PRO A 173 -5.19 -10.77 11.18
C PRO A 173 -5.95 -9.99 12.27
N PHE A 174 -5.88 -10.36 13.56
CA PHE A 174 -6.56 -9.66 14.66
C PHE A 174 -5.87 -9.87 16.02
N ARG A 175 -6.14 -8.96 16.98
CA ARG A 175 -5.68 -8.99 18.38
C ARG A 175 -5.80 -10.40 18.99
N HIS A 176 -4.65 -10.91 19.42
CA HIS A 176 -4.40 -12.08 20.28
C HIS A 176 -4.01 -13.41 19.63
N ARG A 177 -2.94 -13.94 20.25
CA ARG A 177 -2.22 -15.21 20.06
C ARG A 177 -1.53 -15.34 18.70
N SER A 178 -0.28 -14.86 18.68
CA SER A 178 0.66 -15.06 17.58
C SER A 178 0.99 -16.53 17.32
N LYS A 179 0.65 -17.44 18.25
CA LYS A 179 0.94 -18.88 18.18
C LYS A 179 -0.33 -19.69 17.88
N ASP A 180 -0.40 -20.27 16.69
CA ASP A 180 -1.48 -21.18 16.26
C ASP A 180 -1.01 -22.64 16.30
N LEU A 181 -1.95 -23.55 16.52
CA LEU A 181 -1.71 -24.99 16.40
C LEU A 181 -2.39 -25.48 15.11
N VAL A 182 -1.60 -26.04 14.20
CA VAL A 182 -2.05 -26.43 12.86
C VAL A 182 -1.55 -27.82 12.48
N GLN A 183 -2.24 -28.46 11.55
CA GLN A 183 -1.82 -29.74 10.99
C GLN A 183 -0.79 -29.53 9.88
N ARG A 184 0.07 -30.53 9.65
CA ARG A 184 1.06 -30.54 8.55
C ARG A 184 0.40 -30.34 7.19
N SER A 185 -0.77 -30.95 6.99
CA SER A 185 -1.59 -30.82 5.79
C SER A 185 -2.14 -29.41 5.51
N GLN A 186 -1.97 -28.46 6.44
CA GLN A 186 -2.43 -27.07 6.31
C GLN A 186 -1.31 -26.09 5.95
N VAL A 187 -0.06 -26.55 5.97
CA VAL A 187 1.12 -25.71 5.69
C VAL A 187 1.84 -26.18 4.43
N MET A 188 2.52 -25.23 3.80
CA MET A 188 3.34 -25.44 2.62
C MET A 188 4.77 -25.05 2.96
N ILE A 189 5.73 -25.79 2.39
CA ILE A 189 7.15 -25.50 2.50
C ILE A 189 7.72 -25.20 1.11
N GLU A 190 8.63 -24.24 1.04
CA GLU A 190 9.34 -23.97 -0.19
C GLU A 190 10.34 -25.10 -0.48
N LYS A 191 10.44 -25.53 -1.75
CA LYS A 191 11.37 -26.60 -2.16
C LYS A 191 12.81 -26.30 -1.76
N VAL A 192 13.24 -25.04 -1.84
CA VAL A 192 14.59 -24.62 -1.44
C VAL A 192 14.80 -24.83 0.06
N THR A 193 13.83 -24.44 0.88
CA THR A 193 13.86 -24.66 2.34
C THR A 193 13.86 -26.15 2.68
N LEU A 194 13.10 -26.96 1.93
CA LEU A 194 13.09 -28.42 2.10
C LEU A 194 14.47 -29.05 1.83
N GLU A 195 15.19 -28.57 0.81
CA GLU A 195 16.56 -29.03 0.56
C GLU A 195 17.55 -28.53 1.63
N LYS A 196 17.37 -27.30 2.13
CA LYS A 196 18.17 -26.78 3.25
C LYS A 196 18.03 -27.61 4.52
N LEU A 197 16.83 -28.10 4.83
CA LEU A 197 16.59 -28.97 6.00
C LEU A 197 17.44 -30.24 5.98
N LYS A 198 17.89 -30.71 4.81
CA LYS A 198 18.74 -31.89 4.65
C LYS A 198 20.23 -31.59 4.82
N GLN A 199 20.63 -30.33 4.83
CA GLN A 199 22.03 -29.93 4.87
C GLN A 199 22.59 -29.90 6.31
N PRO A 200 23.86 -30.28 6.51
CA PRO A 200 24.51 -30.14 7.81
C PRO A 200 24.64 -28.66 8.20
N GLY A 201 24.14 -28.30 9.37
CA GLY A 201 24.11 -26.90 9.87
C GLY A 201 22.74 -26.23 9.82
N ALA A 202 21.75 -26.86 9.20
CA ALA A 202 20.35 -26.39 9.16
C ALA A 202 19.80 -26.04 10.55
N GLU A 203 20.11 -26.85 11.57
CA GLU A 203 19.67 -26.63 12.95
C GLU A 203 20.07 -25.26 13.50
N LYS A 204 21.28 -24.77 13.18
CA LYS A 204 21.76 -23.46 13.65
C LYS A 204 21.06 -22.32 12.90
N GLU A 205 20.88 -22.45 11.59
CA GLU A 205 20.19 -21.44 10.77
C GLU A 205 18.73 -21.30 11.20
N PHE A 206 18.02 -22.42 11.35
CA PHE A 206 16.63 -22.40 11.79
C PHE A 206 16.48 -22.01 13.26
N ALA A 207 17.40 -22.38 14.15
CA ALA A 207 17.39 -21.88 15.53
C ALA A 207 17.50 -20.34 15.60
N PHE A 208 18.34 -19.72 14.75
CA PHE A 208 18.41 -18.25 14.66
C PHE A 208 17.09 -17.65 14.17
N LEU A 209 16.45 -18.27 13.18
CA LEU A 209 15.12 -17.85 12.69
C LEU A 209 14.02 -18.06 13.75
N LEU A 210 14.12 -19.10 14.57
CA LEU A 210 13.24 -19.32 15.70
C LEU A 210 13.39 -18.21 16.73
N GLU A 211 14.61 -17.88 17.14
CA GLU A 211 14.89 -16.81 18.09
C GLU A 211 14.35 -15.46 17.57
N ALA A 212 14.62 -15.14 16.30
CA ALA A 212 14.06 -13.95 15.66
C ALA A 212 12.52 -13.97 15.64
N ALA A 213 11.92 -15.13 15.36
CA ALA A 213 10.48 -15.30 15.39
C ALA A 213 9.93 -15.16 16.82
N GLU A 214 10.55 -15.71 17.84
CA GLU A 214 10.06 -15.60 19.22
C GLU A 214 10.20 -14.18 19.77
N ASN A 215 11.33 -13.52 19.49
CA ASN A 215 11.61 -12.13 19.88
C ASN A 215 10.79 -11.11 19.07
N SER A 216 10.30 -11.47 17.90
CA SER A 216 9.28 -10.67 17.19
C SER A 216 7.94 -10.85 17.88
N ASP A 217 7.80 -10.35 19.11
CA ASP A 217 6.49 -10.19 19.70
C ASP A 217 5.59 -9.48 18.70
N SER A 218 4.37 -9.99 18.55
CA SER A 218 3.34 -9.26 17.84
C SER A 218 2.99 -8.04 18.70
N PHE A 219 3.86 -7.03 18.67
CA PHE A 219 3.43 -5.66 18.61
C PHE A 219 2.73 -5.49 17.25
N THR A 220 1.62 -6.22 17.07
CA THR A 220 0.54 -5.64 16.29
C THR A 220 0.08 -4.47 17.14
N ASP A 221 0.76 -3.35 16.97
CA ASP A 221 0.12 -2.07 17.09
C ASP A 221 -1.20 -2.22 16.34
N ASP A 222 -2.29 -1.95 17.05
CA ASP A 222 -3.66 -2.17 16.61
C ASP A 222 -4.11 -1.22 15.49
N ASN A 223 -3.21 -0.88 14.59
CA ASN A 223 -3.35 0.25 13.68
C ASN A 223 -3.61 -0.16 12.22
N HIS A 224 -3.90 -1.43 11.92
CA HIS A 224 -4.21 -1.80 10.53
C HIS A 224 -5.67 -1.68 10.12
N PHE A 225 -6.64 -1.54 11.04
CA PHE A 225 -8.00 -1.17 10.67
C PHE A 225 -8.64 -0.33 11.77
N GLY A 226 -8.87 0.95 11.48
CA GLY A 226 -9.52 1.85 12.42
C GLY A 226 -10.90 1.32 12.82
N PHE A 227 -11.12 1.17 14.12
CA PHE A 227 -12.30 1.62 14.86
C PHE A 227 -11.90 1.66 16.34
N GLY A 228 -12.03 2.84 16.95
CA GLY A 228 -11.33 3.20 18.17
C GLY A 228 -11.66 2.37 19.41
N LEU A 229 -10.68 2.29 20.31
CA LEU A 229 -10.89 2.36 21.75
C LEU A 229 -9.59 2.88 22.41
N HIS A 230 -9.69 3.99 23.14
CA HIS A 230 -8.59 4.59 23.90
C HIS A 230 -8.27 3.79 25.18
N ARG A 231 -6.96 3.70 25.51
CA ARG A 231 -6.27 3.81 26.82
C ARG A 231 -4.88 3.17 26.64
N ALA A 232 -3.72 3.76 26.93
CA ALA A 232 -3.32 4.74 27.93
C ALA A 232 -2.34 5.81 27.36
N ARG A 233 -2.04 6.83 28.16
CA ARG A 233 -1.25 8.05 27.84
C ARG A 233 0.23 7.78 27.53
N GLY A 234 0.52 7.11 26.42
CA GLY A 234 1.85 7.06 25.81
C GLY A 234 1.74 7.42 24.33
N LEU A 235 2.68 8.21 23.81
CA LEU A 235 2.77 8.46 22.36
C LEU A 235 2.99 7.12 21.64
N ARG A 236 2.26 6.88 20.56
CA ARG A 236 2.30 5.60 19.82
C ARG A 236 3.59 5.51 19.01
N LYS A 237 4.39 4.45 19.16
CA LYS A 237 5.53 4.22 18.26
C LYS A 237 5.01 3.69 16.93
N SER A 238 4.94 4.57 15.94
CA SER A 238 4.30 4.26 14.66
C SER A 238 5.34 3.80 13.65
N HIS A 239 5.15 2.61 13.08
CA HIS A 239 6.05 2.08 12.05
C HIS A 239 5.48 2.32 10.64
N TYR A 240 6.10 3.22 9.89
CA TYR A 240 5.69 3.60 8.54
C TYR A 240 6.82 3.37 7.54
N PRO A 241 6.98 2.13 7.03
CA PRO A 241 8.07 1.81 6.12
C PRO A 241 7.91 2.58 4.80
N ILE A 242 9.02 3.13 4.31
CA ILE A 242 9.08 3.79 3.00
C ILE A 242 8.95 2.72 1.92
N ASN A 243 7.76 2.61 1.33
CA ASN A 243 7.42 1.61 0.32
C ASN A 243 7.16 2.21 -1.07
N ILE A 244 7.49 3.49 -1.24
CA ILE A 244 7.45 4.24 -2.50
C ILE A 244 8.80 4.92 -2.73
N PRO A 245 9.19 5.20 -3.98
CA PRO A 245 10.44 5.88 -4.29
C PRO A 245 10.56 7.21 -3.52
N ILE A 246 11.72 7.42 -2.90
CA ILE A 246 12.04 8.71 -2.25
C ILE A 246 12.07 9.79 -3.36
N PRO A 247 11.34 10.90 -3.19
CA PRO A 247 11.35 11.98 -4.16
C PRO A 247 12.77 12.49 -4.36
N SER A 248 13.17 12.80 -5.59
CA SER A 248 14.52 13.32 -5.89
C SER A 248 14.85 14.63 -5.13
N SER A 249 13.81 15.34 -4.66
CA SER A 249 13.86 16.55 -3.83
C SER A 249 14.05 16.29 -2.33
N ALA A 250 14.05 15.03 -1.89
CA ALA A 250 14.21 14.63 -0.50
C ALA A 250 15.33 13.58 -0.32
N VAL A 251 15.80 13.42 0.91
CA VAL A 251 16.80 12.43 1.31
C VAL A 251 16.29 11.71 2.55
N LEU A 252 16.64 10.43 2.69
CA LEU A 252 16.38 9.66 3.90
C LEU A 252 17.08 10.32 5.10
N LEU A 253 16.36 10.45 6.20
CA LEU A 253 16.92 11.03 7.41
C LEU A 253 17.84 10.00 8.10
N THR A 254 19.07 10.39 8.40
CA THR A 254 20.04 9.57 9.14
C THR A 254 20.27 10.13 10.54
N ASP A 255 20.84 9.33 11.44
CA ASP A 255 21.08 9.72 12.84
C ASP A 255 22.03 10.91 13.00
N GLU A 256 22.86 11.18 11.98
CA GLU A 256 23.83 12.28 11.98
C GLU A 256 23.23 13.62 11.53
N MET A 257 22.01 13.63 10.97
CA MET A 257 21.40 14.85 10.43
C MET A 257 20.81 15.75 11.53
N PRO A 258 21.07 17.08 11.49
CA PRO A 258 20.58 18.00 12.51
C PRO A 258 19.07 18.24 12.37
N VAL A 259 18.25 17.58 13.20
CA VAL A 259 16.80 17.80 13.28
C VAL A 259 16.46 18.53 14.58
N LYS A 260 15.66 19.59 14.47
CA LYS A 260 15.18 20.39 15.60
C LYS A 260 13.66 20.22 15.75
N VAL A 261 13.13 20.48 16.94
CA VAL A 261 11.68 20.60 17.16
C VAL A 261 11.13 21.71 16.26
N GLY A 262 10.04 21.43 15.56
CA GLY A 262 9.43 22.29 14.54
C GLY A 262 9.92 22.03 13.11
N THR A 263 10.89 21.14 12.90
CA THR A 263 11.34 20.77 11.55
C THR A 263 10.23 20.02 10.80
N LYS A 264 9.98 20.41 9.55
CA LYS A 264 9.09 19.69 8.63
C LYS A 264 9.83 18.55 7.93
N LEU A 265 9.28 17.36 8.07
CA LEU A 265 9.74 16.11 7.47
C LEU A 265 8.63 15.51 6.60
N GLY A 266 8.96 14.46 5.86
CA GLY A 266 8.00 13.66 5.10
C GLY A 266 7.90 12.26 5.69
N ALA A 267 6.68 11.77 5.87
CA ALA A 267 6.39 10.39 6.22
C ALA A 267 5.64 9.69 5.08
N CYS A 268 5.91 8.40 4.89
CA CYS A 268 5.25 7.58 3.87
C CYS A 268 4.06 6.83 4.48
N TRP A 269 2.84 7.05 3.98
CA TRP A 269 1.67 6.30 4.40
C TRP A 269 0.73 6.03 3.23
N GLY A 270 0.14 4.82 3.17
CA GLY A 270 -0.82 4.47 2.12
C GLY A 270 -0.32 4.68 0.68
N HIS A 271 0.98 4.49 0.44
CA HIS A 271 1.64 4.78 -0.85
C HIS A 271 1.64 6.26 -1.27
N SER A 272 1.63 7.19 -0.30
CA SER A 272 1.74 8.63 -0.55
C SER A 272 2.63 9.31 0.49
N TRP A 273 3.22 10.45 0.10
CA TRP A 273 4.03 11.28 0.99
C TRP A 273 3.15 12.29 1.71
N TYR A 274 3.33 12.40 3.02
CA TYR A 274 2.65 13.37 3.87
C TYR A 274 3.68 14.23 4.60
N ASP A 275 3.38 15.51 4.77
CA ASP A 275 4.19 16.39 5.60
C ASP A 275 3.90 16.11 7.08
N VAL A 276 4.96 15.99 7.88
CA VAL A 276 4.90 15.82 9.33
C VAL A 276 5.83 16.81 10.01
N THR A 277 5.48 17.27 11.20
CA THR A 277 6.27 18.24 11.97
C THR A 277 6.81 17.59 13.23
N VAL A 278 8.11 17.75 13.51
CA VAL A 278 8.72 17.26 14.75
C VAL A 278 8.18 18.06 15.93
N LYS A 279 7.48 17.41 16.85
CA LYS A 279 6.92 18.02 18.07
C LYS A 279 7.86 17.91 19.26
N ASP A 280 8.62 16.83 19.35
CA ASP A 280 9.60 16.60 20.42
C ASP A 280 10.65 15.55 20.02
N ILE A 281 11.75 15.45 20.77
CA ILE A 281 12.80 14.45 20.57
C ILE A 281 13.03 13.74 21.91
N ASP A 282 12.84 12.42 21.93
CA ASP A 282 12.99 11.66 23.18
C ASP A 282 14.46 11.46 23.59
N ALA A 283 14.68 10.92 24.80
CA ALA A 283 16.01 10.69 25.36
C ALA A 283 16.83 9.63 24.58
N ASP A 284 16.15 8.75 23.85
CA ASP A 284 16.74 7.72 22.99
C ASP A 284 17.01 8.25 21.57
N GLY A 285 16.66 9.51 21.30
CA GLY A 285 16.85 10.20 20.05
C GLY A 285 15.75 9.97 19.01
N ASN A 286 14.64 9.29 19.31
CA ASN A 286 13.53 9.14 18.38
C ASN A 286 12.74 10.44 18.25
N LEU A 287 12.09 10.62 17.09
CA LEU A 287 11.35 11.85 16.79
C LEU A 287 9.86 11.64 17.09
N ILE A 288 9.32 12.48 17.97
CA ILE A 288 7.88 12.58 18.15
C ILE A 288 7.36 13.50 17.05
N ILE A 289 6.58 12.95 16.12
CA ILE A 289 6.05 13.68 14.96
C ILE A 289 4.55 13.91 15.09
N GLY A 290 4.09 15.06 14.59
CA GLY A 290 2.68 15.36 14.37
C GLY A 290 2.36 15.40 12.88
N TRP A 291 1.24 14.81 12.48
CA TRP A 291 0.80 14.78 11.08
C TRP A 291 0.14 16.10 10.70
N ASP A 292 0.72 16.83 9.73
CA ASP A 292 0.19 18.12 9.30
C ASP A 292 -1.20 17.92 8.68
N GLY A 293 -2.22 18.60 9.21
CA GLY A 293 -3.61 18.48 8.76
C GLY A 293 -4.42 17.36 9.41
N TYR A 294 -3.86 16.65 10.39
CA TYR A 294 -4.55 15.64 11.20
C TYR A 294 -4.61 16.07 12.68
N SER A 295 -5.51 15.45 13.45
CA SER A 295 -5.63 15.73 14.90
C SER A 295 -4.46 15.14 15.69
N ASP A 296 -4.16 15.70 16.86
CA ASP A 296 -3.10 15.23 17.77
C ASP A 296 -3.20 13.75 18.19
N GLY A 297 -4.37 13.11 18.00
CA GLY A 297 -4.52 11.66 18.15
C GLY A 297 -3.71 10.80 17.17
N TRP A 298 -3.13 11.41 16.13
CA TRP A 298 -2.22 10.79 15.15
C TRP A 298 -0.75 11.03 15.47
N ASP A 299 -0.44 11.83 16.50
CA ASP A 299 0.95 12.05 16.91
C ASP A 299 1.58 10.72 17.37
N GLY A 300 2.84 10.53 17.00
CA GLY A 300 3.53 9.28 17.28
C GLY A 300 5.03 9.42 17.29
N VAL A 301 5.69 8.48 17.94
CA VAL A 301 7.14 8.32 17.89
C VAL A 301 7.48 7.61 16.56
N MET A 302 8.40 8.17 15.80
CA MET A 302 8.92 7.59 14.57
C MET A 302 10.44 7.52 14.60
N ASP A 303 10.96 6.45 14.01
CA ASP A 303 12.39 6.27 13.80
C ASP A 303 12.85 7.14 12.62
N ARG A 304 14.09 7.63 12.64
CA ARG A 304 14.61 8.53 11.60
C ARG A 304 14.64 7.87 10.22
N ASP A 305 14.93 6.57 10.16
CA ASP A 305 14.98 5.78 8.93
C ASP A 305 13.62 5.65 8.20
N GLN A 306 12.52 6.05 8.83
CA GLN A 306 11.17 6.08 8.25
C GLN A 306 10.78 7.48 7.74
N LEU A 307 11.64 8.47 7.92
CA LEU A 307 11.37 9.86 7.61
C LEU A 307 12.30 10.35 6.50
N VAL A 308 11.77 11.23 5.66
CA VAL A 308 12.57 11.94 4.65
C VAL A 308 12.60 13.42 4.97
N ILE A 309 13.74 14.05 4.68
CA ILE A 309 13.89 15.49 4.77
C ILE A 309 14.05 16.07 3.37
N LYS A 310 13.29 17.12 3.05
CA LYS A 310 13.46 17.85 1.79
C LYS A 310 14.85 18.47 1.78
N LYS A 311 15.60 18.35 0.68
CA LYS A 311 16.98 18.89 0.55
C LYS A 311 17.05 20.38 0.87
N THR A 312 16.00 21.13 0.54
CA THR A 312 15.86 22.57 0.85
C THR A 312 15.67 22.87 2.33
N VAL A 313 15.12 21.93 3.11
CA VAL A 313 14.96 22.04 4.57
C VAL A 313 16.24 21.61 5.25
N LEU A 314 16.89 20.55 4.76
CA LEU A 314 18.19 20.09 5.25
C LEU A 314 19.27 21.19 5.11
N ALA A 315 19.38 21.81 3.94
CA ALA A 315 20.34 22.90 3.71
C ALA A 315 20.13 24.08 4.68
N LYS A 316 18.88 24.42 5.02
CA LYS A 316 18.56 25.47 6.00
C LYS A 316 18.93 25.09 7.44
N LEU A 317 18.90 23.80 7.77
CA LEU A 317 19.29 23.31 9.09
C LEU A 317 20.82 23.19 9.22
N GLU A 318 21.52 22.94 8.11
CA GLU A 318 22.99 22.93 8.03
C GLU A 318 23.59 24.35 8.03
N GLU A 319 22.90 25.34 7.45
CA GLU A 319 23.29 26.76 7.49
C GLU A 319 23.06 27.42 8.87
N ASP A 320 22.35 26.78 9.80
CA ASP A 320 21.99 27.31 11.12
C ASP A 320 22.67 26.53 12.27
N PRO A 321 23.96 26.78 12.55
CA PRO A 321 24.71 26.04 13.55
C PRO A 321 24.10 26.20 14.96
N PRO A 322 24.13 25.15 15.80
CA PRO A 322 23.39 25.10 17.05
C PRO A 322 23.96 26.08 18.09
N LYS A 323 23.22 27.16 18.37
CA LYS A 323 23.33 27.87 19.66
C LYS A 323 22.59 27.08 20.73
N GLN A 324 23.24 26.10 21.35
CA GLN A 324 22.95 25.70 22.74
C GLN A 324 23.99 24.72 23.30
N MET A 325 25.05 25.27 23.89
CA MET A 325 25.64 24.74 25.11
C MET A 325 26.33 25.91 25.82
N ALA A 326 25.65 26.53 26.79
CA ALA A 326 26.29 27.24 27.89
C ALA A 326 25.25 27.68 28.93
N LYS A 327 25.44 27.19 30.16
CA LYS A 327 24.88 27.75 31.40
C LYS A 327 25.10 29.27 31.46
N ALA A 328 24.14 30.02 32.00
CA ALA A 328 24.29 31.43 32.38
C ALA A 328 24.91 31.58 33.78
N PRO A 329 25.30 32.79 34.24
CA PRO A 329 26.23 33.80 33.70
C PRO A 329 27.27 34.20 34.82
N PRO A 330 27.98 35.36 34.88
CA PRO A 330 28.12 36.53 33.98
C PRO A 330 29.57 37.06 33.77
N ALA A 331 29.77 38.00 32.83
CA ALA A 331 30.43 39.31 33.05
C ALA A 331 30.87 39.99 31.74
N SER A 332 30.56 41.30 31.64
CA SER A 332 31.18 42.37 30.80
C SER A 332 31.24 42.15 29.27
N SER A 333 30.89 43.08 28.38
CA SER A 333 30.61 44.52 28.43
C SER A 333 30.07 44.96 27.05
N LYS A 334 29.08 45.87 27.06
CA LYS A 334 28.49 46.73 25.99
C LYS A 334 29.47 47.30 24.93
N PRO A 335 29.02 48.06 23.88
CA PRO A 335 27.72 48.17 23.15
C PRO A 335 27.93 48.18 21.59
N LYS A 336 26.92 48.14 20.69
CA LYS A 336 26.10 49.27 20.19
C LYS A 336 25.19 48.81 19.01
N ASP A 337 23.96 49.35 19.00
CA ASP A 337 22.99 49.68 17.92
C ASP A 337 23.04 48.93 16.56
N ALA A 338 21.94 48.31 16.10
CA ALA A 338 20.80 48.94 15.39
C ALA A 338 21.26 49.68 14.11
N ASP A 339 20.83 49.34 12.89
CA ASP A 339 19.44 49.23 12.43
C ASP A 339 19.36 48.48 11.07
N LYS A 340 18.19 47.92 10.78
CA LYS A 340 17.70 47.38 9.48
C LYS A 340 17.52 48.54 8.47
N PRO A 341 16.95 48.37 7.24
CA PRO A 341 16.72 47.20 6.36
C PRO A 341 17.16 47.46 4.90
N GLN A 342 17.24 46.43 4.05
CA GLN A 342 16.91 46.63 2.63
C GLN A 342 15.84 45.63 2.21
N THR A 343 14.65 46.16 2.06
CA THR A 343 13.48 45.59 1.40
C THR A 343 13.88 45.25 -0.04
N GLY A 344 14.18 43.99 -0.32
CA GLY A 344 14.30 43.51 -1.69
C GLY A 344 12.92 43.28 -2.26
N ASP A 345 12.55 44.04 -3.29
CA ASP A 345 11.33 43.84 -4.09
C ASP A 345 11.23 42.37 -4.52
N ARG A 346 10.22 41.66 -4.03
CA ARG A 346 9.95 40.27 -4.41
C ARG A 346 8.94 40.26 -5.54
N PHE A 347 9.18 39.43 -6.56
CA PHE A 347 8.32 39.37 -7.73
C PHE A 347 7.65 38.00 -7.85
N ARG A 348 6.41 38.03 -8.29
CA ARG A 348 5.64 36.87 -8.71
C ARG A 348 5.57 36.83 -10.23
N LEU A 349 5.83 35.65 -10.79
CA LEU A 349 5.75 35.37 -12.22
C LEU A 349 4.38 34.75 -12.53
N VAL A 350 3.52 35.51 -13.21
CA VAL A 350 2.17 35.09 -13.59
C VAL A 350 2.11 34.87 -15.10
N LEU A 351 1.75 33.65 -15.51
CA LEU A 351 1.44 33.33 -16.90
C LEU A 351 0.01 33.77 -17.19
N LYS A 352 -0.15 34.77 -18.05
CA LYS A 352 -1.47 35.30 -18.43
C LYS A 352 -2.10 34.53 -19.57
N SER A 353 -1.28 34.09 -20.53
CA SER A 353 -1.72 33.28 -21.67
C SER A 353 -0.51 32.57 -22.29
N HIS A 354 -0.72 31.37 -22.82
CA HIS A 354 0.27 30.65 -23.62
C HIS A 354 0.22 31.01 -25.13
N GLY A 355 -0.63 31.98 -25.51
CA GLY A 355 -0.84 32.40 -26.89
C GLY A 355 -1.16 31.21 -27.81
N ASN A 356 -0.70 31.27 -29.07
CA ASN A 356 -0.88 30.19 -30.05
C ASN A 356 0.22 29.12 -30.00
N ARG A 357 1.09 29.14 -28.98
CA ARG A 357 2.29 28.27 -28.88
C ARG A 357 2.29 27.44 -27.61
N LYS A 358 1.21 26.70 -27.37
CA LYS A 358 0.99 25.87 -26.17
C LYS A 358 2.13 24.89 -25.89
N ILE A 359 2.54 24.08 -26.87
CA ILE A 359 3.56 23.03 -26.65
C ILE A 359 4.93 23.61 -26.23
N PRO A 360 5.49 24.64 -26.92
CA PRO A 360 6.72 25.31 -26.46
C PRO A 360 6.59 25.92 -25.06
N VAL A 361 5.47 26.56 -24.75
CA VAL A 361 5.24 27.20 -23.43
C VAL A 361 5.13 26.14 -22.33
N THR A 362 4.42 25.04 -22.56
CA THR A 362 4.32 23.94 -21.60
C THR A 362 5.69 23.35 -21.28
N LYS A 363 6.60 23.21 -22.26
CA LYS A 363 7.98 22.73 -22.00
C LYS A 363 8.75 23.67 -21.08
N VAL A 364 8.68 24.98 -21.33
CA VAL A 364 9.35 25.96 -20.46
C VAL A 364 8.72 25.99 -19.06
N VAL A 365 7.40 25.77 -18.95
CA VAL A 365 6.73 25.68 -17.65
C VAL A 365 7.15 24.42 -16.88
N VAL A 366 7.31 23.27 -17.54
CA VAL A 366 7.93 22.06 -16.95
C VAL A 366 9.33 22.39 -16.42
N ASP A 367 10.16 23.08 -17.21
CA ASP A 367 11.53 23.43 -16.81
C ASP A 367 11.57 24.40 -15.60
N ILE A 368 10.59 25.30 -15.49
CA ILE A 368 10.54 26.31 -14.41
C ILE A 368 9.92 25.75 -13.12
N THR A 369 8.90 24.90 -13.24
CA THR A 369 8.08 24.42 -12.11
C THR A 369 8.41 22.99 -11.68
N GLY A 370 9.04 22.19 -12.54
CA GLY A 370 9.38 20.78 -12.29
C GLY A 370 8.17 19.83 -12.29
N ILE A 371 7.01 20.28 -12.75
CA ILE A 371 5.77 19.50 -12.85
C ILE A 371 5.82 18.63 -14.12
N ASP A 372 5.24 17.43 -14.08
CA ASP A 372 5.23 16.49 -15.21
C ASP A 372 4.49 17.05 -16.45
N LEU A 373 4.88 16.62 -17.66
CA LEU A 373 4.38 17.17 -18.94
C LEU A 373 2.84 17.13 -19.07
N LYS A 374 2.20 16.11 -18.50
CA LYS A 374 0.74 15.95 -18.53
C LYS A 374 0.05 16.98 -17.63
N GLU A 375 0.55 17.14 -16.41
CA GLU A 375 0.03 18.11 -15.44
C GLU A 375 0.36 19.54 -15.88
N ALA A 376 1.54 19.79 -16.44
CA ALA A 376 1.94 21.09 -16.98
C ALA A 376 1.05 21.56 -18.15
N GLY A 377 0.51 20.62 -18.94
CA GLY A 377 -0.46 20.93 -19.99
C GLY A 377 -1.76 21.51 -19.43
N GLU A 378 -2.34 20.85 -18.43
CA GLU A 378 -3.55 21.29 -17.72
C GLU A 378 -3.29 22.57 -16.90
N TYR A 379 -2.09 22.69 -16.33
CA TYR A 379 -1.65 23.84 -15.55
C TYR A 379 -1.54 25.10 -16.41
N VAL A 380 -0.98 24.98 -17.62
CA VAL A 380 -0.87 26.09 -18.58
C VAL A 380 -2.22 26.45 -19.19
N ASP A 381 -3.16 25.52 -19.34
CA ASP A 381 -4.53 25.81 -19.81
C ASP A 381 -5.36 26.62 -18.81
N SER A 382 -4.97 26.61 -17.53
CA SER A 382 -5.69 27.30 -16.45
C SER A 382 -5.27 28.77 -16.29
N CYS A 383 -4.75 29.40 -17.35
CA CYS A 383 -4.34 30.80 -17.34
C CYS A 383 -5.52 31.75 -17.05
N PRO A 384 -5.34 32.82 -16.24
CA PRO A 384 -4.09 33.29 -15.66
C PRO A 384 -3.66 32.51 -14.41
N ILE A 385 -2.39 32.07 -14.36
CA ILE A 385 -1.86 31.25 -13.26
C ILE A 385 -0.46 31.67 -12.82
N THR A 386 -0.16 31.53 -11.53
CA THR A 386 1.15 31.88 -10.97
C THR A 386 2.14 30.73 -11.12
N LEU A 387 3.23 30.94 -11.85
CA LEU A 387 4.25 29.92 -12.06
C LEU A 387 5.28 29.86 -10.91
N LYS A 388 5.66 31.01 -10.35
CA LYS A 388 6.66 31.08 -9.27
C LYS A 388 6.52 32.37 -8.47
N GLN A 389 6.85 32.31 -7.18
CA GLN A 389 6.73 33.40 -6.22
C GLN A 389 8.06 33.66 -5.49
N ASN A 390 8.19 34.82 -4.85
CA ASN A 390 9.40 35.27 -4.14
C ASN A 390 10.66 35.33 -5.01
N LEU A 391 10.52 35.72 -6.28
CA LEU A 391 11.67 35.87 -7.18
C LEU A 391 12.38 37.19 -6.94
N SER A 392 13.71 37.17 -7.02
CA SER A 392 14.50 38.39 -7.15
C SER A 392 14.20 39.07 -8.49
N LYS A 393 14.41 40.38 -8.60
CA LYS A 393 14.17 41.12 -9.85
C LYS A 393 14.91 40.53 -11.06
N GLN A 394 16.15 40.09 -10.86
CA GLN A 394 16.99 39.50 -11.91
C GLN A 394 16.44 38.14 -12.37
N ASP A 395 16.03 37.28 -11.43
CA ASP A 395 15.46 35.96 -11.75
C ASP A 395 14.10 36.11 -12.45
N ALA A 396 13.26 37.02 -11.95
CA ALA A 396 11.95 37.32 -12.52
C ALA A 396 12.03 37.80 -13.97
N GLU A 397 12.93 38.73 -14.28
CA GLU A 397 13.15 39.22 -15.64
C GLU A 397 13.75 38.13 -16.55
N SER A 398 14.64 37.28 -16.04
CA SER A 398 15.23 36.18 -16.81
C SER A 398 14.19 35.12 -17.20
N LEU A 399 13.29 34.76 -16.28
CA LEU A 399 12.24 33.77 -16.51
C LEU A 399 11.13 34.34 -17.41
N ARG A 400 10.78 35.61 -17.24
CA ARG A 400 9.86 36.32 -18.13
C ARG A 400 10.35 36.28 -19.58
N LYS A 401 11.63 36.62 -19.82
CA LYS A 401 12.23 36.59 -21.18
C LYS A 401 12.19 35.20 -21.80
N LYS A 402 12.43 34.14 -21.01
CA LYS A 402 12.37 32.74 -21.50
C LYS A 402 10.96 32.34 -21.93
N LEU A 403 9.94 32.72 -21.16
CA LEU A 403 8.54 32.43 -21.48
C LEU A 403 8.00 33.28 -22.64
N GLU A 404 8.36 34.57 -22.70
CA GLU A 404 7.98 35.45 -23.83
C GLU A 404 8.63 34.98 -25.14
N SER A 405 9.88 34.50 -25.10
CA SER A 405 10.55 33.90 -26.26
C SER A 405 9.86 32.61 -26.75
N ALA A 406 9.21 31.88 -25.85
CA ALA A 406 8.39 30.71 -26.18
C ALA A 406 6.99 31.09 -26.73
N GLY A 407 6.62 32.37 -26.68
CA GLY A 407 5.35 32.92 -27.18
C GLY A 407 4.24 33.04 -26.13
N ALA A 408 4.58 33.01 -24.84
CA ALA A 408 3.66 33.27 -23.75
C ALA A 408 3.56 34.76 -23.41
N GLU A 409 2.40 35.18 -22.93
CA GLU A 409 2.20 36.48 -22.30
C GLU A 409 2.34 36.33 -20.78
N VAL A 410 3.28 37.08 -20.20
CA VAL A 410 3.68 36.94 -18.79
C VAL A 410 3.67 38.31 -18.11
N ALA A 411 3.12 38.36 -16.89
CA ALA A 411 3.20 39.53 -16.03
C ALA A 411 4.12 39.27 -14.84
N LEU A 412 4.88 40.29 -14.48
CA LEU A 412 5.62 40.36 -13.22
C LEU A 412 4.85 41.27 -12.27
N GLU A 413 4.41 40.71 -11.16
CA GLU A 413 3.71 41.45 -10.11
C GLU A 413 4.62 41.56 -8.90
N LEU A 414 4.72 42.76 -8.33
CA LEU A 414 5.42 42.98 -7.07
C LEU A 414 4.61 42.30 -5.95
N GLN A 415 5.30 41.55 -5.09
CA GLN A 415 4.71 40.87 -3.93
C GLN A 415 4.96 41.63 -2.64
#